data_AF-A0A496Z9H6-F1
#
_entry.id   AF-A0A496Z9H6-F1
#
_cell.length_a   1.000
_cell.length_b   1.000
_cell.length_c   1.000
_cell.angle_alpha   90.00
_cell.angle_beta   90.00
_cell.angle_gamma   90.00
#
_symmetry.space_group_name_H-M   'P 1'
#
loop_
_entity.id
_entity.type
_entity.pdbx_description
1 polymer ?
#
loop_
_entity_poly.entity_id
_entity_poly.type
_entity_poly.pdbx_seq_one_letter_code
_entity_poly.pdbx_strand_id
1 'polypeptide(L)'
;MKSKHLIWIRRTSQAFFLCLFLFLLVESRLPLNIVVDYTQSMEESQEIRIEKPITFFFQIDPLVWLTSLISGHLWIKGFAWAMAVLAMTLLLGRVFCGFICPFGTIHHMISYFKSSLKEKQLFHANRKTASQKIKYAILVTVLFSSLFGLNIAGWMDPISFLFRSLALAVIPGLGNGLAEFFGLLAGSDIKILNLMSYGEMLVWPVFGFDFKSFQTGWIIGILFLVILFLNRVRPRFWCRTLCPLGALLGLFSGFSRLRLDKDLAKCTQCRKCVMTCQGAAEPIPGVDWQPAECLTCFNCFDTCPENALKFTFHRPGKERKLPDMGRRALLGGLAAGVSLPFFGSLDGNIHAVSHANLIRPPGSVTENEFLKRCQRCGLCMKACPTNAINPTFTEAGMAGFWTPTLLMTHGYCEHTCTLCGSVCPTQAIQEISTTQKIETPIRIGSAHFDRGRCLPWSGNTPCIVCEEHCPTSPKAIYFFEDWVEGPGGKRLKVKLPQVDLTRCTGCGICENKCPIRGKPAIRVISAGESRSTRNQIML
;
A
#
# COMPACT_ATOMS: atom_id res chain seq x y z
N MET A 1 14.22 -5.52 36.56
CA MET A 1 15.10 -5.19 35.42
C MET A 1 15.45 -3.72 35.47
N LYS A 2 16.72 -3.35 35.22
CA LYS A 2 17.13 -1.93 35.09
C LYS A 2 16.52 -1.32 33.83
N SER A 3 16.13 -0.04 33.88
CA SER A 3 15.50 0.71 32.78
C SER A 3 16.28 0.61 31.45
N LYS A 4 17.61 0.69 31.53
CA LYS A 4 18.53 0.65 30.39
C LYS A 4 18.42 -0.64 29.58
N HIS A 5 18.24 -1.80 30.22
CA HIS A 5 18.09 -3.08 29.52
C HIS A 5 16.79 -3.12 28.71
N LEU A 6 15.69 -2.61 29.25
CA LEU A 6 14.40 -2.55 28.54
C LEU A 6 14.48 -1.64 27.31
N ILE A 7 15.19 -0.52 27.41
CA ILE A 7 15.43 0.39 26.27
C ILE A 7 16.28 -0.28 25.20
N TRP A 8 17.32 -1.01 25.59
CA TRP A 8 18.19 -1.72 24.65
C TRP A 8 17.42 -2.80 23.91
N ILE A 9 16.69 -3.68 24.62
CA ILE A 9 15.82 -4.71 24.02
C ILE A 9 14.84 -4.07 23.03
N ARG A 10 14.21 -2.95 23.41
CA ARG A 10 13.32 -2.21 22.51
C ARG A 10 14.02 -1.72 21.25
N ARG A 11 15.19 -1.10 21.37
CA ARG A 11 15.92 -0.55 20.21
C ARG A 11 16.39 -1.67 19.28
N THR A 12 16.88 -2.77 19.82
CA THR A 12 17.27 -3.96 19.05
C THR A 12 16.06 -4.54 18.31
N SER A 13 14.92 -4.68 18.98
CA SER A 13 13.68 -5.14 18.35
C SER A 13 13.18 -4.19 17.26
N GLN A 14 13.19 -2.87 17.52
CA GLN A 14 12.81 -1.85 16.54
C GLN A 14 13.69 -1.90 15.28
N ALA A 15 15.00 -2.02 15.46
CA ALA A 15 15.95 -2.14 14.36
C ALA A 15 15.70 -3.42 13.56
N PHE A 16 15.55 -4.56 14.24
CA PHE A 16 15.27 -5.84 13.59
C PHE A 16 13.99 -5.79 12.73
N PHE A 17 12.86 -5.35 13.28
CA PHE A 17 11.60 -5.32 12.53
C PHE A 17 11.59 -4.25 11.43
N LEU A 18 12.27 -3.12 11.61
CA LEU A 18 12.42 -2.14 10.53
C LEU A 18 13.27 -2.69 9.39
N CYS A 19 14.41 -3.32 9.71
CA CYS A 19 15.26 -3.97 8.70
C CYS A 19 14.51 -5.10 7.99
N LEU A 20 13.76 -5.93 8.72
CA LEU A 20 12.93 -6.99 8.15
C LEU A 20 11.86 -6.40 7.21
N PHE A 21 11.21 -5.30 7.61
CA PHE A 21 10.22 -4.62 6.77
C PHE A 21 10.84 -4.08 5.47
N LEU A 22 11.99 -3.41 5.56
CA LEU A 22 12.70 -2.89 4.39
C LEU A 22 13.20 -4.02 3.48
N PHE A 23 13.71 -5.11 4.06
CA PHE A 23 14.12 -6.31 3.33
C PHE A 23 12.94 -6.92 2.57
N LEU A 24 11.83 -7.23 3.23
CA LEU A 24 10.63 -7.77 2.57
C LEU A 24 10.05 -6.83 1.52
N LEU A 25 10.18 -5.51 1.73
CA LEU A 25 9.76 -4.51 0.76
C LEU A 25 10.64 -4.54 -0.50
N VAL A 26 11.96 -4.69 -0.37
CA VAL A 26 12.86 -4.84 -1.52
C VAL A 26 12.55 -6.16 -2.24
N GLU A 27 12.33 -7.22 -1.49
CA GLU A 27 12.00 -8.57 -2.00
C GLU A 27 10.60 -8.70 -2.60
N SER A 28 9.73 -7.70 -2.41
CA SER A 28 8.39 -7.69 -3.03
C SER A 28 8.40 -7.42 -4.54
N ARG A 29 9.58 -7.27 -5.15
CA ARG A 29 9.77 -7.16 -6.60
C ARG A 29 9.98 -8.54 -7.24
N LEU A 30 9.96 -8.59 -8.57
CA LEU A 30 10.30 -9.80 -9.29
C LEU A 30 11.72 -10.28 -8.89
N PRO A 31 11.91 -11.55 -8.54
CA PRO A 31 13.21 -12.09 -8.16
C PRO A 31 14.27 -11.80 -9.23
N LEU A 32 15.42 -11.28 -8.80
CA LEU A 32 16.57 -10.96 -9.65
C LEU A 32 17.04 -12.15 -10.50
N ASN A 33 16.96 -13.36 -9.94
CA ASN A 33 17.41 -14.59 -10.59
C ASN A 33 16.65 -14.85 -11.90
N ILE A 34 15.37 -14.46 -11.98
CA ILE A 34 14.54 -14.61 -13.19
C ILE A 34 14.93 -13.58 -14.27
N VAL A 35 15.50 -12.43 -13.87
CA VAL A 35 15.95 -11.40 -14.82
C VAL A 35 17.32 -11.76 -15.43
N VAL A 36 18.16 -12.49 -14.69
CA VAL A 36 19.51 -12.88 -15.12
C VAL A 36 19.48 -14.19 -15.93
N ASP A 37 18.65 -15.17 -15.56
CA ASP A 37 18.50 -16.44 -16.28
C ASP A 37 17.32 -16.41 -17.28
N TYR A 38 17.45 -15.63 -18.36
CA TYR A 38 16.50 -15.70 -19.48
C TYR A 38 16.47 -17.10 -20.15
N THR A 39 17.52 -17.90 -19.98
CA THR A 39 17.71 -19.23 -20.56
C THR A 39 16.86 -20.33 -19.90
N GLN A 40 16.38 -20.16 -18.67
CA GLN A 40 15.51 -21.15 -18.01
C GLN A 40 14.03 -21.01 -18.36
N SER A 41 13.63 -19.97 -19.11
CA SER A 41 12.23 -19.75 -19.52
C SER A 41 11.71 -20.73 -20.60
N MET A 42 12.55 -21.66 -21.07
CA MET A 42 12.17 -22.69 -22.05
C MET A 42 11.84 -24.06 -21.43
N GLU A 43 12.11 -24.29 -20.15
CA GLU A 43 11.76 -25.53 -19.47
C GLU A 43 10.51 -25.34 -18.59
N GLU A 44 9.38 -25.81 -19.11
CA GLU A 44 8.31 -26.45 -18.36
C GLU A 44 7.66 -25.65 -17.20
N SER A 45 6.62 -24.87 -17.51
CA SER A 45 5.49 -24.54 -16.62
C SER A 45 5.79 -24.04 -15.18
N GLN A 46 6.97 -23.50 -14.90
CA GLN A 46 7.26 -22.97 -13.56
C GLN A 46 6.42 -21.72 -13.28
N GLU A 47 5.54 -21.82 -12.30
CA GLU A 47 4.74 -20.70 -11.83
C GLU A 47 5.63 -19.68 -11.13
N ILE A 48 5.69 -18.47 -11.67
CA ILE A 48 6.46 -17.36 -11.07
C ILE A 48 5.77 -16.94 -9.76
N ARG A 49 6.34 -17.37 -8.63
CA ARG A 49 5.86 -17.05 -7.28
C ARG A 49 6.95 -16.34 -6.48
N ILE A 50 6.54 -15.43 -5.61
CA ILE A 50 7.43 -14.86 -4.59
C ILE A 50 7.35 -15.78 -3.37
N GLU A 51 8.38 -16.60 -3.18
CA GLU A 51 8.44 -17.57 -2.08
C GLU A 51 8.55 -16.91 -0.69
N LYS A 52 9.04 -15.66 -0.63
CA LYS A 52 9.27 -14.93 0.61
C LYS A 52 7.94 -14.44 1.23
N PRO A 53 7.82 -14.37 2.58
CA PRO A 53 6.58 -14.01 3.27
C PRO A 53 6.33 -12.48 3.26
N ILE A 54 6.20 -11.89 2.07
CA ILE A 54 6.02 -10.44 1.87
C ILE A 54 4.70 -9.91 2.46
N THR A 55 3.72 -10.78 2.69
CA THR A 55 2.44 -10.43 3.33
C THR A 55 2.52 -10.40 4.86
N PHE A 56 3.65 -10.80 5.46
CA PHE A 56 3.81 -10.99 6.91
C PHE A 56 3.31 -9.78 7.73
N PHE A 57 3.77 -8.57 7.41
CA PHE A 57 3.38 -7.37 8.15
C PHE A 57 1.90 -7.03 8.04
N PHE A 58 1.23 -7.43 6.95
CA PHE A 58 -0.22 -7.28 6.82
C PHE A 58 -0.95 -8.37 7.62
N GLN A 59 -0.41 -9.58 7.70
CA GLN A 59 -1.01 -10.69 8.46
C GLN A 59 -0.93 -10.50 9.98
N ILE A 60 0.13 -9.85 10.49
CA ILE A 60 0.25 -9.56 11.92
C ILE A 60 -0.65 -8.39 12.36
N ASP A 61 -1.26 -7.67 11.43
CA ASP A 61 -2.07 -6.48 11.71
C ASP A 61 -3.51 -6.85 12.11
N PRO A 62 -3.91 -6.64 13.39
CA PRO A 62 -5.26 -6.99 13.83
C PRO A 62 -6.37 -6.12 13.24
N LEU A 63 -6.06 -4.89 12.80
CA LEU A 63 -7.06 -4.02 12.18
C LEU A 63 -7.43 -4.54 10.80
N VAL A 64 -6.43 -4.88 9.98
CA VAL A 64 -6.58 -5.53 8.68
C VAL A 64 -7.42 -6.79 8.79
N TRP A 65 -7.10 -7.65 9.76
CA TRP A 65 -7.85 -8.89 9.94
C TRP A 65 -9.32 -8.61 10.31
N LEU A 66 -9.54 -7.73 11.28
CA LEU A 66 -10.88 -7.37 11.75
C LEU A 66 -11.73 -6.77 10.63
N THR A 67 -11.19 -5.83 9.85
CA THR A 67 -11.95 -5.15 8.79
C THR A 67 -12.27 -6.10 7.63
N SER A 68 -11.36 -7.02 7.30
CA SER A 68 -11.61 -8.04 6.28
C SER A 68 -12.61 -9.11 6.72
N LEU A 69 -12.62 -9.48 8.01
CA LEU A 69 -13.65 -10.37 8.55
C LEU A 69 -15.03 -9.70 8.53
N ILE A 70 -15.12 -8.42 8.91
CA ILE A 70 -16.38 -7.67 8.91
C ILE A 70 -16.89 -7.44 7.49
N SER A 71 -16.03 -6.97 6.59
CA SER A 71 -16.46 -6.50 5.26
C SER A 71 -16.61 -7.62 4.23
N GLY A 72 -15.75 -8.63 4.28
CA GLY A 72 -15.70 -9.70 3.28
C GLY A 72 -16.09 -11.08 3.82
N HIS A 73 -16.34 -11.22 5.13
CA HIS A 73 -16.53 -12.52 5.79
C HIS A 73 -15.41 -13.52 5.50
N LEU A 74 -14.21 -13.02 5.24
CA LEU A 74 -13.05 -13.81 4.84
C LEU A 74 -12.12 -14.09 6.01
N TRP A 75 -11.66 -15.34 6.06
CA TRP A 75 -10.58 -15.76 6.94
C TRP A 75 -9.24 -15.64 6.20
N ILE A 76 -8.54 -14.54 6.46
CA ILE A 76 -7.21 -14.30 5.88
C ILE A 76 -6.20 -15.30 6.46
N LYS A 77 -5.34 -15.87 5.58
CA LYS A 77 -4.18 -16.67 6.00
C LYS A 77 -3.29 -15.86 6.95
N GLY A 78 -2.94 -16.41 8.11
CA GLY A 78 -2.09 -15.73 9.11
C GLY A 78 -2.84 -15.11 10.29
N PHE A 79 -4.14 -15.38 10.46
CA PHE A 79 -4.95 -14.93 11.61
C PHE A 79 -4.30 -15.16 12.99
N ALA A 80 -3.61 -16.28 13.17
CA ALA A 80 -2.93 -16.61 14.43
C ALA A 80 -1.94 -15.50 14.86
N TRP A 81 -1.28 -14.84 13.91
CA TRP A 81 -0.34 -13.76 14.20
C TRP A 81 -1.04 -12.50 14.74
N ALA A 82 -2.15 -12.11 14.11
CA ALA A 82 -2.97 -11.00 14.61
C ALA A 82 -3.49 -11.26 16.03
N MET A 83 -3.93 -12.48 16.31
CA MET A 83 -4.36 -12.88 17.67
C MET A 83 -3.20 -12.87 18.67
N ALA A 84 -2.01 -13.29 18.26
CA ALA A 84 -0.82 -13.20 19.09
C ALA A 84 -0.48 -11.74 19.45
N VAL A 85 -0.64 -10.80 18.50
CA VAL A 85 -0.46 -9.36 18.76
C VAL A 85 -1.51 -8.83 19.75
N LEU A 86 -2.78 -9.23 19.62
CA LEU A 86 -3.84 -8.86 20.57
C LEU A 86 -3.57 -9.44 21.97
N ALA A 87 -3.19 -10.72 22.05
CA ALA A 87 -2.84 -11.38 23.31
C ALA A 87 -1.63 -10.71 23.99
N MET A 88 -0.58 -10.41 23.22
CA MET A 88 0.56 -9.64 23.69
C MET A 88 0.13 -8.25 24.18
N THR A 89 -0.83 -7.62 23.51
CA THR A 89 -1.36 -6.31 23.89
C THR A 89 -2.14 -6.36 25.21
N LEU A 90 -2.91 -7.42 25.44
CA LEU A 90 -3.61 -7.70 26.70
C LEU A 90 -2.64 -7.98 27.86
N LEU A 91 -1.43 -8.47 27.59
CA LEU A 91 -0.44 -8.75 28.63
C LEU A 91 0.44 -7.54 28.93
N LEU A 92 1.03 -6.93 27.89
CA LEU A 92 2.11 -5.95 28.00
C LEU A 92 1.68 -4.52 27.62
N GLY A 93 0.42 -4.31 27.25
CA GLY A 93 -0.06 -3.05 26.70
C GLY A 93 0.39 -2.90 25.24
N ARG A 94 0.49 -1.68 24.71
CA ARG A 94 0.78 -1.45 23.28
C ARG A 94 2.26 -1.62 22.91
N VAL A 95 2.83 -2.78 23.25
CA VAL A 95 4.20 -3.17 22.91
C VAL A 95 4.39 -3.24 21.40
N PHE A 96 3.39 -3.66 20.62
CA PHE A 96 3.46 -3.68 19.16
C PHE A 96 3.86 -2.30 18.58
N CYS A 97 3.18 -1.23 18.99
CA CYS A 97 3.48 0.15 18.56
C CYS A 97 4.85 0.66 19.06
N GLY A 98 5.38 0.06 20.12
CA GLY A 98 6.64 0.41 20.75
C GLY A 98 7.84 -0.37 20.23
N PHE A 99 7.67 -1.62 19.79
CA PHE A 99 8.76 -2.58 19.53
C PHE A 99 8.74 -3.13 18.10
N ILE A 100 7.56 -3.39 17.54
CA ILE A 100 7.39 -4.19 16.32
C ILE A 100 7.03 -3.31 15.12
N CYS A 101 6.14 -2.33 15.30
CA CYS A 101 5.60 -1.52 14.21
C CYS A 101 6.69 -0.70 13.50
N PRO A 102 7.00 -0.97 12.20
CA PRO A 102 8.06 -0.27 11.49
C PRO A 102 7.76 1.23 11.34
N PHE A 103 6.49 1.59 11.13
CA PHE A 103 6.10 2.99 11.04
C PHE A 103 6.24 3.72 12.40
N GLY A 104 5.90 3.02 13.49
CA GLY A 104 6.16 3.51 14.84
C GLY A 104 7.64 3.76 15.11
N THR A 105 8.52 2.89 14.61
CA THR A 105 9.99 3.05 14.69
C THR A 105 10.48 4.26 13.91
N ILE A 106 10.02 4.47 12.67
CA ILE A 106 10.37 5.65 11.87
C ILE A 106 9.97 6.95 12.59
N HIS A 107 8.73 7.01 13.07
CA HIS A 107 8.25 8.15 13.86
C HIS A 107 9.05 8.34 15.17
N HIS A 108 9.46 7.25 15.81
CA HIS A 108 10.31 7.30 17.00
C HIS A 108 11.69 7.88 16.70
N MET A 109 12.33 7.40 15.64
CA MET A 109 13.63 7.88 15.18
C MET A 109 13.57 9.37 14.86
N ILE A 110 12.56 9.80 14.12
CA ILE A 110 12.38 11.20 13.75
C ILE A 110 12.11 12.08 14.97
N SER A 111 11.43 11.56 15.99
CA SER A 111 11.18 12.30 17.24
C SER A 111 12.43 12.58 18.09
N TYR A 112 13.59 11.99 17.77
CA TYR A 112 14.87 12.37 18.39
C TYR A 112 15.47 13.63 17.77
N PHE A 113 15.10 14.01 16.55
CA PHE A 113 15.51 15.31 16.01
C PHE A 113 14.91 16.42 16.87
N LYS A 114 15.73 17.42 17.21
CA LYS A 114 15.35 18.50 18.13
C LYS A 114 14.02 19.12 17.69
N SER A 115 12.99 19.00 18.54
CA SER A 115 11.70 19.65 18.30
C SER A 115 11.92 21.16 18.12
N SER A 116 11.10 21.79 17.27
CA SER A 116 11.08 23.26 17.18
C SER A 116 10.46 23.92 18.39
N LEU A 117 9.81 23.15 19.27
CA LEU A 117 9.07 23.68 20.41
C LEU A 117 10.01 24.04 21.56
N LYS A 118 9.71 25.16 22.21
CA LYS A 118 10.32 25.52 23.51
C LYS A 118 9.85 24.53 24.59
N GLU A 119 10.61 24.43 25.68
CA GLU A 119 10.34 23.46 26.76
C GLU A 119 8.90 23.51 27.29
N LYS A 120 8.37 24.71 27.57
CA LYS A 120 6.97 24.90 27.99
C LYS A 120 5.97 24.35 26.96
N GLN A 121 6.18 24.64 25.68
CA GLN A 121 5.30 24.17 24.61
C GLN A 121 5.37 22.65 24.45
N LEU A 122 6.57 22.07 24.54
CA LEU A 122 6.78 20.62 24.45
C LEU A 122 6.13 19.89 25.64
N PHE A 123 6.17 20.47 26.84
CA PHE A 123 5.44 19.96 28.00
C PHE A 123 3.94 19.86 27.72
N HIS A 124 3.31 20.93 27.24
CA HIS A 124 1.89 20.93 26.88
C HIS A 124 1.60 19.99 25.71
N ALA A 125 2.49 19.91 24.72
CA ALA A 125 2.33 19.00 23.58
C ALA A 125 2.45 17.52 23.96
N ASN A 126 3.14 17.17 25.05
CA ASN A 126 3.29 15.79 25.55
C ASN A 126 2.32 15.43 26.67
N ARG A 127 1.39 16.33 26.99
CA ARG A 127 0.24 16.02 27.84
C ARG A 127 -0.93 15.47 27.03
N LYS A 128 -1.91 14.89 27.73
CA LYS A 128 -3.14 14.38 27.11
C LYS A 128 -3.84 15.54 26.39
N THR A 129 -4.18 15.32 25.13
CA THR A 129 -4.77 16.34 24.24
C THR A 129 -6.01 15.81 23.56
N ALA A 130 -6.95 16.71 23.21
CA ALA A 130 -8.19 16.34 22.53
C ALA A 130 -7.95 15.68 21.16
N SER A 131 -6.81 15.93 20.51
CA SER A 131 -6.50 15.31 19.21
C SER A 131 -6.35 13.79 19.28
N GLN A 132 -6.06 13.22 20.46
CA GLN A 132 -6.01 11.77 20.64
C GLN A 132 -7.38 11.11 20.44
N LYS A 133 -8.48 11.88 20.46
CA LYS A 133 -9.83 11.39 20.15
C LYS A 133 -10.02 11.12 18.65
N ILE A 134 -9.26 11.79 17.78
CA ILE A 134 -9.39 11.68 16.31
C ILE A 134 -9.12 10.25 15.84
N LYS A 135 -8.06 9.57 16.32
CA LYS A 135 -7.77 8.18 15.95
C LYS A 135 -8.90 7.21 16.33
N TYR A 136 -9.67 7.49 17.39
CA TYR A 136 -10.83 6.68 17.77
C TYR A 136 -12.02 6.97 16.85
N ALA A 137 -12.24 8.24 16.47
CA ALA A 137 -13.23 8.58 15.45
C ALA A 137 -12.91 7.87 14.12
N ILE A 138 -11.64 7.91 13.67
CA ILE A 138 -11.17 7.20 12.48
C ILE A 138 -11.39 5.70 12.61
N LEU A 139 -11.05 5.08 13.75
CA LEU A 139 -11.29 3.65 13.98
C LEU A 139 -12.78 3.32 13.82
N VAL A 140 -13.67 4.11 14.45
CA VAL A 140 -15.12 3.91 14.33
C VAL A 140 -15.56 4.06 12.87
N THR A 141 -15.08 5.08 12.16
CA THR A 141 -15.38 5.27 10.73
C THR A 141 -14.94 4.08 9.89
N VAL A 142 -13.72 3.56 10.10
CA VAL A 142 -13.20 2.39 9.38
C VAL A 142 -14.05 1.15 9.65
N LEU A 143 -14.36 0.85 10.92
CA LEU A 143 -15.12 -0.34 11.28
C LEU A 143 -16.57 -0.28 10.76
N PHE A 144 -17.22 0.89 10.87
CA PHE A 144 -18.58 1.06 10.36
C PHE A 144 -18.61 1.06 8.83
N SER A 145 -17.66 1.70 8.15
CA SER A 145 -17.54 1.62 6.69
C SER A 145 -17.37 0.17 6.23
N SER A 146 -16.55 -0.62 6.92
CA SER A 146 -16.41 -2.05 6.66
C SER A 146 -17.72 -2.82 6.84
N LEU A 147 -18.55 -2.46 7.82
CA LEU A 147 -19.87 -3.10 8.05
C LEU A 147 -20.83 -2.88 6.87
N PHE A 148 -20.75 -1.72 6.21
CA PHE A 148 -21.53 -1.41 5.01
C PHE A 148 -20.83 -1.83 3.71
N GLY A 149 -19.82 -2.69 3.79
CA GLY A 149 -19.19 -3.30 2.61
C GLY A 149 -18.13 -2.45 1.92
N LEU A 150 -17.58 -1.42 2.57
CA LEU A 150 -16.45 -0.64 2.04
C LEU A 150 -15.26 -0.70 2.99
N ASN A 151 -14.23 -1.46 2.61
CA ASN A 151 -13.06 -1.66 3.46
C ASN A 151 -12.04 -0.53 3.28
N ILE A 152 -12.22 0.61 3.95
CA ILE A 152 -11.31 1.78 3.86
C ILE A 152 -10.05 1.68 4.75
N ALA A 153 -9.79 0.54 5.39
CA ALA A 153 -8.72 0.40 6.39
C ALA A 153 -7.35 0.84 5.85
N GLY A 154 -7.05 0.50 4.60
CA GLY A 154 -5.78 0.83 3.92
C GLY A 154 -5.41 2.30 3.81
N TRP A 155 -6.38 3.21 3.90
CA TRP A 155 -6.08 4.65 3.82
C TRP A 155 -5.34 5.15 5.06
N MET A 156 -5.66 4.59 6.23
CA MET A 156 -5.14 5.06 7.52
C MET A 156 -4.45 3.97 8.33
N ASP A 157 -4.39 2.75 7.82
CA ASP A 157 -3.58 1.69 8.40
C ASP A 157 -2.08 2.04 8.32
N PRO A 158 -1.33 2.08 9.44
CA PRO A 158 0.09 2.46 9.45
C PRO A 158 0.97 1.59 8.54
N ILE A 159 0.67 0.29 8.41
CA ILE A 159 1.53 -0.64 7.65
C ILE A 159 1.28 -0.46 6.15
N SER A 160 0.02 -0.45 5.73
CA SER A 160 -0.40 -0.18 4.35
C SER A 160 0.04 1.21 3.90
N PHE A 161 -0.12 2.23 4.75
CA PHE A 161 0.32 3.59 4.45
C PHE A 161 1.84 3.66 4.26
N LEU A 162 2.62 3.07 5.17
CA LEU A 162 4.08 3.04 5.07
C LEU A 162 4.54 2.28 3.83
N PHE A 163 4.03 1.06 3.61
CA PHE A 163 4.41 0.23 2.47
C PHE A 163 4.18 0.97 1.17
N ARG A 164 2.99 1.54 1.00
CA ARG A 164 2.62 2.23 -0.23
C ARG A 164 3.41 3.52 -0.45
N SER A 165 3.69 4.28 0.61
CA SER A 165 4.52 5.49 0.53
C SER A 165 5.93 5.14 0.08
N LEU A 166 6.51 4.07 0.62
CA LEU A 166 7.84 3.64 0.21
C LEU A 166 7.85 3.01 -1.19
N ALA A 167 6.90 2.13 -1.47
CA ALA A 167 6.88 1.33 -2.69
C ALA A 167 6.48 2.12 -3.94
N LEU A 168 5.55 3.08 -3.83
CA LEU A 168 5.02 3.83 -4.97
C LEU A 168 5.61 5.24 -5.12
N ALA A 169 6.27 5.77 -4.10
CA ALA A 169 6.81 7.13 -4.11
C ALA A 169 8.30 7.19 -3.80
N VAL A 170 8.71 6.77 -2.60
CA VAL A 170 10.10 6.98 -2.15
C VAL A 170 11.09 6.15 -2.97
N ILE A 171 10.83 4.86 -3.16
CA ILE A 171 11.76 3.97 -3.87
C ILE A 171 11.82 4.26 -5.37
N PRO A 172 10.69 4.40 -6.09
CA PRO A 172 10.74 4.81 -7.48
C PRO A 172 11.35 6.21 -7.65
N GLY A 173 11.02 7.15 -6.76
CA GLY A 173 11.57 8.51 -6.79
C GLY A 173 13.09 8.55 -6.58
N LEU A 174 13.60 7.84 -5.56
CA LEU A 174 15.04 7.72 -5.32
C LEU A 174 15.73 6.92 -6.42
N GLY A 175 15.11 5.83 -6.88
CA GLY A 175 15.66 4.98 -7.95
C GLY A 175 15.83 5.75 -9.26
N ASN A 176 14.78 6.45 -9.70
CA ASN A 176 14.83 7.26 -10.92
C ASN A 176 15.83 8.42 -10.78
N GLY A 177 15.88 9.07 -9.61
CA GLY A 177 16.85 10.14 -9.35
C GLY A 177 18.30 9.65 -9.31
N LEU A 178 18.55 8.46 -8.77
CA LEU A 178 19.87 7.82 -8.80
C LEU A 178 20.24 7.39 -10.23
N ALA A 179 19.31 6.82 -10.99
CA ALA A 179 19.54 6.44 -12.38
C ALA A 179 19.90 7.67 -13.25
N GLU A 180 19.19 8.79 -13.07
CA GLU A 180 19.52 10.05 -13.74
C GLU A 180 20.88 10.59 -13.30
N PHE A 181 21.20 10.54 -12.00
CA PHE A 181 22.51 10.94 -11.47
C PHE A 181 23.66 10.12 -12.06
N PHE A 182 23.54 8.79 -12.10
CA PHE A 182 24.55 7.92 -12.71
C PHE A 182 24.62 8.09 -14.23
N GLY A 183 23.50 8.35 -14.90
CA GLY A 183 23.46 8.69 -16.32
C GLY A 183 24.23 9.98 -16.65
N LEU A 184 24.11 11.01 -15.81
CA LEU A 184 24.88 12.25 -15.93
C LEU A 184 26.38 12.01 -15.71
N LEU A 185 26.76 11.15 -14.76
CA LEU A 185 28.15 10.77 -14.53
C LEU A 185 28.73 9.99 -15.72
N ALA A 186 27.95 9.06 -16.29
CA ALA A 186 28.35 8.28 -17.45
C ALA A 186 28.57 9.16 -18.70
N GLY A 187 27.74 10.18 -18.89
CA GLY A 187 27.86 11.13 -19.99
C GLY A 187 28.94 12.20 -19.85
N SER A 188 29.69 12.20 -18.75
CA SER A 188 30.75 13.19 -18.51
C SER A 188 32.08 12.80 -19.15
N ASP A 189 32.79 13.77 -19.75
CA ASP A 189 34.11 13.57 -20.38
C ASP A 189 35.25 13.32 -19.37
N ILE A 190 34.95 13.44 -18.07
CA ILE A 190 35.94 13.26 -17.01
C ILE A 190 35.99 11.77 -16.63
N LYS A 191 37.12 11.12 -16.94
CA LYS A 191 37.34 9.68 -16.71
C LYS A 191 37.03 9.19 -15.28
N ILE A 192 37.27 10.02 -14.25
CA ILE A 192 36.97 9.67 -12.85
C ILE A 192 35.46 9.59 -12.60
N LEU A 193 34.68 10.50 -13.20
CA LEU A 193 33.23 10.57 -13.03
C LEU A 193 32.56 9.44 -13.82
N ASN A 194 33.07 9.15 -15.02
CA ASN A 194 32.64 7.98 -15.79
C ASN A 194 32.91 6.67 -15.03
N LEU A 195 34.06 6.52 -14.36
CA LEU A 195 34.33 5.35 -13.51
C LEU A 195 33.37 5.26 -12.31
N MET A 196 32.97 6.38 -11.73
CA MET A 196 31.98 6.41 -10.65
C MET A 196 30.57 6.01 -11.11
N SER A 197 30.26 6.10 -12.40
CA SER A 197 28.95 5.71 -12.95
C SER A 197 28.64 4.21 -12.75
N TYR A 198 29.65 3.34 -12.75
CA TYR A 198 29.51 1.91 -12.46
C TYR A 198 29.01 1.60 -11.04
N GLY A 199 29.02 2.60 -10.14
CA GLY A 199 28.39 2.51 -8.82
C GLY A 199 26.87 2.22 -8.88
N GLU A 200 26.23 2.43 -10.03
CA GLU A 200 24.83 2.06 -10.28
C GLU A 200 24.55 0.57 -9.99
N MET A 201 25.51 -0.32 -10.28
CA MET A 201 25.37 -1.76 -10.03
C MET A 201 25.19 -2.10 -8.53
N LEU A 202 25.69 -1.25 -7.63
CA LEU A 202 25.58 -1.46 -6.18
C LEU A 202 24.19 -1.09 -5.64
N VAL A 203 23.51 -0.13 -6.28
CA VAL A 203 22.20 0.35 -5.82
C VAL A 203 21.05 -0.39 -6.51
N TRP A 204 21.29 -0.97 -7.68
CA TRP A 204 20.32 -1.72 -8.45
C TRP A 204 19.59 -2.85 -7.66
N PRO A 205 20.25 -3.66 -6.82
CA PRO A 205 19.59 -4.68 -6.00
C PRO A 205 18.51 -4.13 -5.06
N VAL A 206 18.50 -2.83 -4.80
CA VAL A 206 17.52 -2.17 -3.94
C VAL A 206 16.46 -1.46 -4.79
N PHE A 207 16.87 -0.70 -5.80
CA PHE A 207 15.97 0.21 -6.53
C PHE A 207 15.39 -0.36 -7.83
N GLY A 208 16.07 -1.30 -8.50
CA GLY A 208 15.67 -1.88 -9.79
C GLY A 208 16.24 -1.13 -11.01
N PHE A 209 16.24 -1.76 -12.20
CA PHE A 209 16.74 -1.17 -13.46
C PHE A 209 15.69 -0.33 -14.19
N ASP A 210 14.40 -0.63 -13.95
CA ASP A 210 13.32 0.00 -14.70
C ASP A 210 12.86 1.31 -14.07
N PHE A 211 12.68 2.33 -14.91
CA PHE A 211 12.02 3.57 -14.52
C PHE A 211 10.57 3.29 -14.15
N LYS A 212 10.30 3.13 -12.85
CA LYS A 212 8.95 2.94 -12.35
C LYS A 212 8.32 4.30 -12.03
N SER A 213 7.11 4.52 -12.55
CA SER A 213 6.26 5.67 -12.23
C SER A 213 4.85 5.20 -11.88
N PHE A 214 4.20 5.90 -10.96
CA PHE A 214 2.83 5.62 -10.53
C PHE A 214 2.00 6.91 -10.54
N GLN A 215 0.79 6.87 -11.13
CA GLN A 215 -0.06 8.05 -11.40
C GLN A 215 -0.29 8.96 -10.18
N THR A 216 -0.42 8.41 -8.97
CA THR A 216 -0.59 9.19 -7.72
C THR A 216 0.58 9.03 -6.74
N GLY A 217 1.74 8.56 -7.21
CA GLY A 217 2.92 8.31 -6.36
C GLY A 217 3.42 9.59 -5.67
N TRP A 218 3.45 10.72 -6.39
CA TRP A 218 3.88 11.99 -5.83
C TRP A 218 2.96 12.50 -4.70
N ILE A 219 1.64 12.33 -4.83
CA ILE A 219 0.66 12.75 -3.80
C ILE A 219 0.93 12.02 -2.49
N ILE A 220 1.09 10.69 -2.55
CA ILE A 220 1.35 9.91 -1.34
C ILE A 220 2.75 10.20 -0.78
N GLY A 221 3.74 10.45 -1.63
CA GLY A 221 5.08 10.88 -1.21
C GLY A 221 5.04 12.19 -0.41
N ILE A 222 4.34 13.22 -0.91
CA ILE A 222 4.16 14.49 -0.21
C ILE A 222 3.42 14.26 1.12
N LEU A 223 2.32 13.52 1.10
CA LEU A 223 1.55 13.22 2.32
C LEU A 223 2.42 12.51 3.38
N PHE A 224 3.25 11.55 2.97
CA PHE A 224 4.20 10.87 3.84
C PHE A 224 5.21 11.85 4.46
N LEU A 225 5.85 12.71 3.65
CA LEU A 225 6.79 13.72 4.13
C LEU A 225 6.14 14.72 5.10
N VAL A 226 4.91 15.17 4.82
CA VAL A 226 4.14 16.05 5.71
C VAL A 226 3.88 15.37 7.06
N ILE A 227 3.44 14.11 7.06
CA ILE A 227 3.20 13.35 8.30
C ILE A 227 4.49 13.17 9.10
N LEU A 228 5.62 12.93 8.43
CA LEU A 228 6.92 12.85 9.08
C LEU A 228 7.35 14.21 9.66
N PHE A 229 7.12 15.30 8.93
CA PHE A 229 7.43 16.66 9.37
C PHE A 229 6.61 17.07 10.60
N LEU A 230 5.34 16.65 10.69
CA LEU A 230 4.47 16.94 11.83
C LEU A 230 4.99 16.37 13.17
N ASN A 231 5.93 15.42 13.15
CA ASN A 231 6.62 14.98 14.37
C ASN A 231 7.39 16.09 15.08
N ARG A 232 7.80 17.14 14.35
CA ARG A 232 8.51 18.30 14.90
C ARG A 232 7.63 19.11 15.85
N VAL A 233 6.31 19.12 15.59
CA VAL A 233 5.29 19.79 16.42
C VAL A 233 4.73 18.85 17.50
N ARG A 234 4.41 17.60 17.16
CA ARG A 234 3.94 16.61 18.13
C ARG A 234 4.69 15.29 17.96
N PRO A 235 5.49 14.84 18.96
CA PRO A 235 6.21 13.58 18.87
C PRO A 235 5.27 12.43 18.54
N ARG A 236 5.62 11.60 17.55
CA ARG A 236 4.80 10.50 17.04
C ARG A 236 3.37 10.93 16.65
N PHE A 237 3.27 12.01 15.85
CA PHE A 237 1.99 12.62 15.44
C PHE A 237 0.97 11.60 14.93
N TRP A 238 1.39 10.70 14.03
CA TRP A 238 0.53 9.65 13.46
C TRP A 238 -0.04 8.72 14.52
N CYS A 239 0.83 8.10 15.34
CA CYS A 239 0.42 7.15 16.37
C CYS A 239 -0.51 7.75 17.41
N ARG A 240 -0.39 9.06 17.69
CA ARG A 240 -1.19 9.77 18.68
C ARG A 240 -2.52 10.27 18.13
N THR A 241 -2.56 10.66 16.85
CA THR A 241 -3.70 11.43 16.29
C THR A 241 -4.47 10.67 15.21
N LEU A 242 -3.79 9.93 14.33
CA LEU A 242 -4.40 9.40 13.11
C LEU A 242 -4.52 7.88 13.08
N CYS A 243 -3.67 7.14 13.80
CA CYS A 243 -3.53 5.70 13.67
C CYS A 243 -4.74 4.91 14.23
N PRO A 244 -5.60 4.30 13.38
CA PRO A 244 -6.73 3.48 13.83
C PRO A 244 -6.25 2.18 14.47
N LEU A 245 -5.16 1.58 13.97
CA LEU A 245 -4.56 0.39 14.59
C LEU A 245 -4.12 0.68 16.03
N GLY A 246 -3.48 1.84 16.25
CA GLY A 246 -3.06 2.28 17.58
C GLY A 246 -4.24 2.59 18.51
N ALA A 247 -5.37 3.01 17.96
CA ALA A 247 -6.63 3.17 18.70
C ALA A 247 -7.24 1.81 19.07
N LEU A 248 -7.28 0.85 18.13
CA LEU A 248 -7.75 -0.52 18.36
C LEU A 248 -6.95 -1.19 19.47
N LEU A 249 -5.61 -1.21 19.34
CA LEU A 249 -4.71 -1.73 20.38
C LEU A 249 -4.84 -0.95 21.71
N GLY A 250 -5.27 0.31 21.67
CA GLY A 250 -5.54 1.14 22.86
C GLY A 250 -6.78 0.70 23.63
N LEU A 251 -7.80 0.17 22.94
CA LEU A 251 -8.97 -0.42 23.58
C LEU A 251 -8.57 -1.68 24.36
N PHE A 252 -7.73 -2.54 23.77
CA PHE A 252 -7.22 -3.75 24.41
C PHE A 252 -6.19 -3.45 25.51
N SER A 253 -5.33 -2.44 25.34
CA SER A 253 -4.32 -2.10 26.35
C SER A 253 -4.91 -1.50 27.62
N GLY A 254 -6.17 -1.06 27.62
CA GLY A 254 -6.90 -0.73 28.84
C GLY A 254 -6.99 -1.91 29.82
N PHE A 255 -6.89 -3.14 29.31
CA PHE A 255 -6.91 -4.38 30.08
C PHE A 255 -5.51 -4.94 30.37
N SER A 256 -4.43 -4.20 30.04
CA SER A 256 -3.07 -4.70 30.20
C SER A 256 -2.70 -5.00 31.65
N ARG A 257 -1.97 -6.10 31.87
CA ARG A 257 -1.40 -6.47 33.17
C ARG A 257 -0.19 -5.62 33.53
N LEU A 258 0.63 -5.26 32.54
CA LEU A 258 1.74 -4.34 32.74
C LEU A 258 1.21 -2.91 32.98
N ARG A 259 1.50 -2.35 34.15
CA ARG A 259 1.06 -1.03 34.60
C ARG A 259 2.25 -0.17 35.04
N LEU A 260 2.06 1.15 34.97
CA LEU A 260 3.00 2.13 35.50
C LEU A 260 2.60 2.51 36.93
N ASP A 261 3.39 2.06 37.90
CA ASP A 261 3.34 2.52 39.28
C ASP A 261 4.08 3.84 39.43
N LYS A 262 3.46 4.73 40.21
CA LYS A 262 3.93 6.08 40.47
C LYS A 262 4.03 6.28 41.96
N ASP A 263 5.24 6.58 42.44
CA ASP A 263 5.51 6.89 43.83
C ASP A 263 5.47 8.42 44.01
N LEU A 264 4.45 8.92 44.73
CA LEU A 264 4.29 10.35 44.96
C LEU A 264 5.34 10.87 45.96
N ALA A 265 5.76 10.05 46.92
CA ALA A 265 6.71 10.45 47.96
C ALA A 265 8.11 10.74 47.39
N LYS A 266 8.49 10.03 46.30
CA LYS A 266 9.77 10.21 45.62
C LYS A 266 9.75 11.28 44.51
N CYS A 267 8.59 11.86 44.20
CA CYS A 267 8.47 12.73 43.03
C CYS A 267 8.79 14.20 43.34
N THR A 268 9.84 14.72 42.70
CA THR A 268 10.22 16.15 42.78
C THR A 268 9.49 17.05 41.77
N GLN A 269 8.47 16.53 41.06
CA GLN A 269 7.72 17.28 40.03
C GLN A 269 8.59 17.95 38.95
N CYS A 270 9.77 17.39 38.64
CA CYS A 270 10.71 17.93 37.66
C CYS A 270 10.25 17.86 36.18
N ARG A 271 9.07 17.29 35.90
CA ARG A 271 8.41 17.17 34.57
C ARG A 271 9.16 16.41 33.47
N LYS A 272 10.40 15.97 33.68
CA LYS A 272 11.21 15.22 32.71
C LYS A 272 10.50 13.99 32.13
N CYS A 273 9.73 13.26 32.95
CA CYS A 273 8.98 12.10 32.50
C CYS A 273 7.90 12.43 31.45
N VAL A 274 7.27 13.62 31.54
CA VAL A 274 6.29 14.13 30.57
C VAL A 274 7.01 14.60 29.31
N MET A 275 8.13 15.31 29.47
CA MET A 275 8.93 15.82 28.34
C MET A 275 9.41 14.71 27.41
N THR A 276 9.76 13.53 27.94
CA THR A 276 10.19 12.37 27.13
C THR A 276 9.03 11.42 26.75
N CYS A 277 7.79 11.71 27.15
CA CYS A 277 6.64 10.85 26.90
C CYS A 277 6.14 10.96 25.45
N GLN A 278 6.45 9.97 24.63
CA GLN A 278 6.03 9.95 23.21
C GLN A 278 4.57 9.52 22.99
N GLY A 279 3.90 9.00 24.02
CA GLY A 279 2.50 8.59 23.95
C GLY A 279 1.51 9.64 24.47
N ALA A 280 2.00 10.70 25.13
CA ALA A 280 1.18 11.61 25.92
C ALA A 280 0.22 10.88 26.88
N ALA A 281 0.80 9.97 27.67
CA ALA A 281 0.09 9.05 28.54
C ALA A 281 -0.01 9.53 29.99
N GLU A 282 0.36 10.79 30.28
CA GLU A 282 0.40 11.37 31.63
C GLU A 282 1.22 10.50 32.62
N PRO A 283 2.56 10.37 32.47
CA PRO A 283 3.38 9.55 33.37
C PRO A 283 3.68 10.22 34.72
N ILE A 284 3.38 11.51 34.89
CA ILE A 284 3.71 12.27 36.11
C ILE A 284 2.92 11.75 37.33
N PRO A 285 3.56 11.57 38.51
CA PRO A 285 2.87 11.30 39.78
C PRO A 285 1.91 12.44 40.16
N GLY A 286 0.74 12.08 40.70
CA GLY A 286 -0.34 13.02 41.02
C GLY A 286 -1.41 13.20 39.93
N VAL A 287 -1.18 12.66 38.73
CA VAL A 287 -2.17 12.65 37.63
C VAL A 287 -2.46 11.22 37.20
N ASP A 288 -3.70 10.95 36.81
CA ASP A 288 -4.13 9.66 36.29
C ASP A 288 -3.39 9.24 35.01
N TRP A 289 -2.73 8.09 35.08
CA TRP A 289 -2.07 7.50 33.92
C TRP A 289 -3.08 6.98 32.89
N GLN A 290 -2.75 7.15 31.61
CA GLN A 290 -3.61 6.73 30.49
C GLN A 290 -3.02 5.49 29.80
N PRO A 291 -3.43 4.26 30.18
CA PRO A 291 -2.87 3.02 29.61
C PRO A 291 -3.16 2.88 28.11
N ALA A 292 -4.32 3.36 27.67
CA ALA A 292 -4.73 3.41 26.26
C ALA A 292 -3.86 4.35 25.40
N GLU A 293 -3.09 5.25 26.03
CA GLU A 293 -2.18 6.20 25.38
C GLU A 293 -0.69 5.87 25.58
N CYS A 294 -0.35 4.93 26.47
CA CYS A 294 1.02 4.46 26.61
C CYS A 294 1.44 3.57 25.43
N LEU A 295 2.65 3.77 24.92
CA LEU A 295 3.27 2.95 23.85
C LEU A 295 4.29 1.94 24.42
N THR A 296 4.30 1.77 25.75
CA THR A 296 5.24 0.91 26.48
C THR A 296 6.71 1.14 26.10
N CYS A 297 7.07 2.40 25.82
CA CYS A 297 8.41 2.74 25.31
C CYS A 297 9.49 2.81 26.40
N PHE A 298 9.12 2.85 27.68
CA PHE A 298 10.01 2.94 28.85
C PHE A 298 10.89 4.20 28.97
N ASN A 299 10.79 5.18 28.06
CA ASN A 299 11.60 6.41 28.14
C ASN A 299 11.37 7.18 29.45
N CYS A 300 10.11 7.34 29.88
CA CYS A 300 9.78 8.05 31.11
C CYS A 300 10.37 7.39 32.38
N PHE A 301 10.49 6.06 32.37
CA PHE A 301 11.08 5.29 33.46
C PHE A 301 12.60 5.52 33.54
N ASP A 302 13.28 5.55 32.40
CA ASP A 302 14.73 5.75 32.33
C ASP A 302 15.19 7.19 32.63
N THR A 303 14.38 8.20 32.26
CA THR A 303 14.75 9.61 32.49
C THR A 303 14.47 10.10 33.92
N CYS A 304 13.78 9.31 34.76
CA CYS A 304 13.41 9.74 36.10
C CYS A 304 14.62 9.69 37.07
N PRO A 305 15.10 10.84 37.60
CA PRO A 305 16.29 10.84 38.48
C PRO A 305 16.02 10.15 39.82
N GLU A 306 14.82 10.33 40.37
CA GLU A 306 14.43 9.80 41.69
C GLU A 306 13.89 8.37 41.65
N ASN A 307 13.86 7.71 40.47
CA ASN A 307 13.25 6.40 40.28
C ASN A 307 11.80 6.29 40.83
N ALA A 308 11.04 7.40 40.75
CA ALA A 308 9.65 7.48 41.22
C ALA A 308 8.63 6.74 40.33
N LEU A 309 9.10 6.13 39.24
CA LEU A 309 8.28 5.41 38.26
C LEU A 309 8.73 3.96 38.19
N LYS A 310 7.81 3.00 38.16
CA LYS A 310 8.13 1.58 38.03
C LYS A 310 7.09 0.86 37.19
N PHE A 311 7.52 -0.02 36.28
CA PHE A 311 6.59 -0.89 35.57
C PHE A 311 6.43 -2.22 36.32
N THR A 312 5.20 -2.60 36.64
CA THR A 312 4.88 -3.79 37.42
C THR A 312 3.70 -4.54 36.80
N PHE A 313 3.65 -5.86 37.02
CA PHE A 313 2.53 -6.69 36.62
C PHE A 313 1.47 -6.69 37.72
N HIS A 314 0.30 -6.13 37.41
CA HIS A 314 -0.84 -6.10 38.31
C HIS A 314 -1.79 -7.28 38.08
N ARG A 315 -2.46 -7.71 39.15
CA ARG A 315 -3.60 -8.65 39.05
C ARG A 315 -4.79 -7.97 38.35
N PRO A 316 -5.60 -8.72 37.59
CA PRO A 316 -6.83 -8.18 36.99
C PRO A 316 -7.78 -7.73 38.10
N GLY A 317 -8.09 -6.42 38.19
CA GLY A 317 -9.00 -5.91 39.23
C GLY A 317 -8.92 -4.42 39.57
N LYS A 318 -7.82 -3.72 39.28
CA LYS A 318 -7.74 -2.25 39.47
C LYS A 318 -8.57 -1.50 38.42
N GLU A 319 -9.17 -0.37 38.79
CA GLU A 319 -10.08 0.45 37.97
C GLU A 319 -9.69 0.52 36.48
N ARG A 320 -10.63 0.12 35.64
CA ARG A 320 -10.48 0.03 34.20
C ARG A 320 -10.82 1.39 33.58
N LYS A 321 -9.81 2.18 33.23
CA LYS A 321 -10.01 3.43 32.46
C LYS A 321 -9.96 3.13 30.96
N LEU A 322 -11.14 2.97 30.36
CA LEU A 322 -11.32 2.98 28.91
C LEU A 322 -10.87 4.34 28.34
N PRO A 323 -10.40 4.39 27.08
CA PRO A 323 -10.06 5.66 26.46
C PRO A 323 -11.29 6.56 26.35
N ASP A 324 -11.12 7.83 26.72
CA ASP A 324 -12.13 8.86 26.52
C ASP A 324 -12.19 9.21 25.03
N MET A 325 -13.14 8.59 24.32
CA MET A 325 -13.41 8.86 22.91
C MET A 325 -14.17 10.17 22.72
N GLY A 326 -14.95 10.61 23.71
CA GLY A 326 -15.85 11.76 23.62
C GLY A 326 -17.07 11.50 22.71
N ARG A 327 -18.26 11.89 23.17
CA ARG A 327 -19.53 11.65 22.45
C ARG A 327 -19.52 12.19 21.01
N ARG A 328 -18.98 13.39 20.79
CA ARG A 328 -18.91 14.03 19.47
C ARG A 328 -18.02 13.26 18.48
N ALA A 329 -16.87 12.74 18.94
CA ALA A 329 -15.97 12.01 18.07
C ALA A 329 -16.53 10.63 17.70
N LEU A 330 -17.23 9.98 18.63
CA LEU A 330 -17.95 8.74 18.37
C LEU A 330 -19.09 8.96 17.35
N LEU A 331 -19.98 9.93 17.60
CA LEU A 331 -21.08 10.23 16.68
C LEU A 331 -20.58 10.69 15.31
N GLY A 332 -19.53 11.51 15.26
CA GLY A 332 -18.89 11.91 14.01
C GLY A 332 -18.27 10.72 13.27
N GLY A 333 -17.60 9.81 14.00
CA GLY A 333 -17.04 8.59 13.44
C GLY A 333 -18.09 7.67 12.85
N LEU A 334 -19.21 7.48 13.56
CA LEU A 334 -20.38 6.71 13.10
C LEU A 334 -21.01 7.33 11.85
N ALA A 335 -21.31 8.63 11.91
CA ALA A 335 -21.90 9.36 10.78
C ALA A 335 -21.01 9.25 9.54
N ALA A 336 -19.69 9.47 9.68
CA ALA A 336 -18.75 9.31 8.58
C ALA A 336 -18.67 7.86 8.07
N GLY A 337 -18.69 6.86 8.96
CA GLY A 337 -18.61 5.44 8.61
C GLY A 337 -19.83 4.95 7.83
N VAL A 338 -21.01 5.51 8.07
CA VAL A 338 -22.23 5.24 7.28
C VAL A 338 -22.23 6.05 5.97
N SER A 339 -21.84 7.33 6.06
CA SER A 339 -21.91 8.27 4.94
C SER A 339 -20.94 7.92 3.81
N LEU A 340 -19.72 7.47 4.12
CA LEU A 340 -18.70 7.18 3.09
C LEU A 340 -19.11 6.06 2.12
N PRO A 341 -19.55 4.87 2.59
CA PRO A 341 -20.13 3.85 1.70
C PRO A 341 -21.34 4.37 0.94
N PHE A 342 -22.24 5.11 1.60
CA PHE A 342 -23.45 5.65 0.98
C PHE A 342 -23.14 6.62 -0.17
N PHE A 343 -22.29 7.63 0.07
CA PHE A 343 -21.83 8.54 -0.98
C PHE A 343 -21.03 7.81 -2.06
N GLY A 344 -20.23 6.81 -1.70
CA GLY A 344 -19.55 5.95 -2.65
C GLY A 344 -20.51 5.20 -3.56
N SER A 345 -21.62 4.68 -3.03
CA SER A 345 -22.67 4.01 -3.79
C SER A 345 -23.50 4.98 -4.66
N LEU A 346 -23.69 6.23 -4.21
CA LEU A 346 -24.39 7.27 -4.98
C LEU A 346 -23.61 7.78 -6.19
N ASP A 347 -22.28 7.59 -6.21
CA ASP A 347 -21.42 7.97 -7.34
C ASP A 347 -21.76 7.21 -8.64
N GLY A 348 -22.66 6.20 -8.58
CA GLY A 348 -23.15 5.44 -9.74
C GLY A 348 -22.12 4.46 -10.32
N ASN A 349 -20.83 4.73 -10.14
CA ASN A 349 -19.69 4.01 -10.71
C ASN A 349 -19.48 2.60 -10.15
N ILE A 350 -20.10 2.26 -9.01
CA ILE A 350 -20.00 0.92 -8.39
C ILE A 350 -21.03 -0.06 -8.98
N HIS A 351 -22.18 0.45 -9.44
CA HIS A 351 -23.33 -0.36 -9.85
C HIS A 351 -23.76 -0.17 -11.31
N ALA A 352 -23.37 0.95 -11.94
CA ALA A 352 -23.53 1.21 -13.37
C ALA A 352 -22.45 0.50 -14.20
N VAL A 353 -22.53 0.65 -15.54
CA VAL A 353 -21.49 0.16 -16.47
C VAL A 353 -20.13 0.68 -16.00
N SER A 354 -19.19 -0.24 -15.77
CA SER A 354 -17.85 0.07 -15.31
C SER A 354 -17.20 1.12 -16.21
N HIS A 355 -16.49 2.07 -15.63
CA HIS A 355 -15.67 3.01 -16.41
C HIS A 355 -14.81 2.24 -17.42
N ALA A 356 -14.72 2.76 -18.65
CA ALA A 356 -14.01 2.09 -19.73
C ALA A 356 -12.54 1.80 -19.37
N ASN A 357 -11.91 2.67 -18.57
CA ASN A 357 -10.52 2.55 -18.16
C ASN A 357 -10.31 1.76 -16.85
N LEU A 358 -11.39 1.27 -16.21
CA LEU A 358 -11.30 0.51 -14.97
C LEU A 358 -11.00 -0.96 -15.26
N ILE A 359 -9.74 -1.26 -15.58
CA ILE A 359 -9.26 -2.60 -15.88
C ILE A 359 -8.62 -3.16 -14.61
N ARG A 360 -9.19 -4.22 -14.04
CA ARG A 360 -8.63 -4.86 -12.83
C ARG A 360 -7.64 -5.97 -13.19
N PRO A 361 -6.67 -6.28 -12.31
CA PRO A 361 -5.76 -7.42 -12.53
C PRO A 361 -6.49 -8.75 -12.73
N PRO A 362 -5.90 -9.72 -13.46
CA PRO A 362 -6.51 -11.03 -13.64
C PRO A 362 -6.70 -11.72 -12.29
N GLY A 363 -7.79 -12.46 -12.14
CA GLY A 363 -8.20 -13.07 -10.86
C GLY A 363 -8.93 -12.12 -9.90
N SER A 364 -9.16 -10.85 -10.27
CA SER A 364 -9.97 -9.94 -9.46
C SER A 364 -11.42 -10.42 -9.40
N VAL A 365 -11.99 -10.43 -8.19
CA VAL A 365 -13.42 -10.72 -7.98
C VAL A 365 -14.30 -9.59 -8.55
N THR A 366 -15.62 -9.77 -8.51
CA THR A 366 -16.59 -8.74 -8.92
C THR A 366 -16.33 -7.40 -8.21
N GLU A 367 -16.63 -6.25 -8.84
CA GLU A 367 -16.25 -4.92 -8.31
C GLU A 367 -16.73 -4.69 -6.86
N ASN A 368 -17.98 -5.03 -6.55
CA ASN A 368 -18.52 -4.86 -5.20
C ASN A 368 -17.75 -5.71 -4.17
N GLU A 369 -17.48 -6.97 -4.50
CA GLU A 369 -16.72 -7.87 -3.64
C GLU A 369 -15.24 -7.44 -3.55
N PHE A 370 -14.72 -6.85 -4.62
CA PHE A 370 -13.36 -6.34 -4.68
C PHE A 370 -13.18 -5.17 -3.69
N LEU A 371 -14.13 -4.23 -3.64
CA LEU A 371 -14.10 -3.09 -2.70
C LEU A 371 -14.29 -3.49 -1.23
N LYS A 372 -14.97 -4.60 -0.96
CA LYS A 372 -15.07 -5.23 0.37
C LYS A 372 -13.77 -5.86 0.83
N ARG A 373 -13.02 -6.46 -0.10
CA ARG A 373 -11.80 -7.23 0.22
C ARG A 373 -10.53 -6.40 0.12
N CYS A 374 -10.44 -5.46 -0.82
CA CYS A 374 -9.21 -4.75 -1.12
C CYS A 374 -8.84 -3.78 -0.01
N GLN A 375 -7.70 -4.03 0.61
CA GLN A 375 -7.12 -3.15 1.64
C GLN A 375 -6.23 -2.05 1.08
N ARG A 376 -6.13 -1.88 -0.26
CA ARG A 376 -5.33 -0.79 -0.87
C ARG A 376 -3.86 -0.74 -0.38
N CYS A 377 -3.29 -1.89 -0.07
CA CYS A 377 -1.94 -2.01 0.48
C CYS A 377 -0.83 -1.65 -0.51
N GLY A 378 -1.08 -1.75 -1.82
CA GLY A 378 -0.09 -1.47 -2.88
C GLY A 378 0.86 -2.63 -3.21
N LEU A 379 0.71 -3.81 -2.58
CA LEU A 379 1.56 -4.98 -2.86
C LEU A 379 1.52 -5.41 -4.33
N CYS A 380 0.32 -5.55 -4.90
CA CYS A 380 0.15 -5.93 -6.31
C CYS A 380 0.75 -4.89 -7.28
N MET A 381 0.68 -3.60 -6.95
CA MET A 381 1.27 -2.52 -7.75
C MET A 381 2.80 -2.64 -7.76
N LYS A 382 3.42 -2.87 -6.61
CA LYS A 382 4.88 -3.02 -6.49
C LYS A 382 5.40 -4.31 -7.13
N ALA A 383 4.66 -5.41 -6.96
CA ALA A 383 5.00 -6.72 -7.50
C ALA A 383 4.87 -6.79 -9.03
N CYS A 384 4.16 -5.85 -9.66
CA CYS A 384 4.00 -5.81 -11.11
C CYS A 384 5.35 -5.56 -11.80
N PRO A 385 5.84 -6.50 -12.64
CA PRO A 385 7.13 -6.34 -13.30
C PRO A 385 7.09 -5.22 -14.35
N THR A 386 6.03 -5.18 -15.16
CA THR A 386 5.84 -4.24 -16.27
C THR A 386 5.35 -2.86 -15.84
N ASN A 387 5.04 -2.63 -14.55
CA ASN A 387 4.42 -1.40 -14.06
C ASN A 387 3.06 -1.04 -14.70
N ALA A 388 2.29 -2.06 -15.09
CA ALA A 388 0.93 -1.86 -15.56
C ALA A 388 -0.03 -1.44 -14.43
N ILE A 389 0.14 -2.00 -13.23
CA ILE A 389 -0.82 -1.81 -12.12
C ILE A 389 -0.54 -0.51 -11.37
N ASN A 390 -1.47 0.44 -11.50
CA ASN A 390 -1.41 1.78 -10.92
C ASN A 390 -2.56 2.01 -9.93
N PRO A 391 -2.41 2.94 -8.98
CA PRO A 391 -3.50 3.37 -8.11
C PRO A 391 -4.53 4.20 -8.89
N THR A 392 -5.80 3.87 -8.74
CA THR A 392 -6.92 4.67 -9.26
C THR A 392 -7.00 6.03 -8.57
N PHE A 393 -7.44 7.03 -9.33
CA PHE A 393 -7.81 8.34 -8.83
C PHE A 393 -9.33 8.51 -8.83
N THR A 394 -9.97 8.45 -10.00
CA THR A 394 -11.43 8.61 -10.17
C THR A 394 -12.10 7.46 -10.93
N GLU A 395 -11.32 6.58 -11.55
CA GLU A 395 -11.78 5.54 -12.47
C GLU A 395 -12.67 4.50 -11.77
N ALA A 396 -12.49 4.29 -10.47
CA ALA A 396 -13.28 3.37 -9.66
C ALA A 396 -14.30 4.10 -8.74
N GLY A 397 -14.59 5.36 -9.05
CA GLY A 397 -15.38 6.25 -8.20
C GLY A 397 -14.72 6.55 -6.84
N MET A 398 -15.46 7.26 -5.99
CA MET A 398 -14.96 7.67 -4.66
C MET A 398 -14.60 6.47 -3.77
N ALA A 399 -15.41 5.41 -3.78
CA ALA A 399 -15.18 4.20 -3.01
C ALA A 399 -13.92 3.46 -3.47
N GLY A 400 -13.61 3.51 -4.75
CA GLY A 400 -12.46 2.86 -5.34
C GLY A 400 -11.16 3.66 -5.27
N PHE A 401 -11.10 4.81 -4.59
CA PHE A 401 -9.88 5.60 -4.49
C PHE A 401 -8.67 4.77 -4.00
N TRP A 402 -7.54 4.87 -4.73
CA TRP A 402 -6.30 4.12 -4.47
C TRP A 402 -6.39 2.59 -4.53
N THR A 403 -7.38 2.05 -5.22
CA THR A 403 -7.43 0.63 -5.58
C THR A 403 -6.60 0.35 -6.84
N PRO A 404 -6.17 -0.89 -7.13
CA PRO A 404 -5.33 -1.18 -8.30
C PRO A 404 -6.12 -1.23 -9.62
N THR A 405 -5.69 -0.47 -10.61
CA THR A 405 -6.16 -0.53 -12.01
C THR A 405 -4.98 -0.72 -12.95
N LEU A 406 -5.18 -1.31 -14.12
CA LEU A 406 -4.16 -1.40 -15.15
C LEU A 406 -4.19 -0.14 -16.02
N LEU A 407 -3.03 0.50 -16.17
CA LEU A 407 -2.82 1.62 -17.07
C LEU A 407 -1.88 1.16 -18.18
N MET A 408 -2.46 0.81 -19.34
CA MET A 408 -1.74 0.13 -20.42
C MET A 408 -0.67 1.01 -21.10
N THR A 409 -0.76 2.32 -20.91
CA THR A 409 0.25 3.28 -21.38
C THR A 409 1.54 3.23 -20.55
N HIS A 410 1.50 2.78 -19.29
CA HIS A 410 2.69 2.62 -18.45
C HIS A 410 3.33 1.23 -18.61
N GLY A 411 2.51 0.19 -18.80
CA GLY A 411 2.96 -1.19 -18.92
C GLY A 411 1.83 -2.08 -19.44
N TYR A 412 2.04 -3.39 -19.48
CA TYR A 412 1.01 -4.33 -19.93
C TYR A 412 0.93 -5.56 -19.01
N CYS A 413 -0.18 -6.30 -19.05
CA CYS A 413 -0.31 -7.55 -18.30
C CYS A 413 0.48 -8.66 -19.01
N GLU A 414 1.62 -9.05 -18.45
CA GLU A 414 2.44 -10.14 -19.00
C GLU A 414 1.66 -11.46 -19.03
N HIS A 415 1.70 -12.19 -20.15
CA HIS A 415 0.79 -13.30 -20.43
C HIS A 415 0.95 -14.47 -19.44
N THR A 416 2.20 -14.80 -19.09
CA THR A 416 2.57 -15.91 -18.20
C THR A 416 2.68 -15.52 -16.72
N CYS A 417 2.34 -14.29 -16.35
CA CYS A 417 2.53 -13.78 -14.99
C CYS A 417 1.26 -13.83 -14.12
N THR A 418 1.33 -14.39 -12.91
CA THR A 418 0.21 -14.48 -11.95
C THR A 418 0.50 -13.81 -10.60
N LEU A 419 1.60 -13.05 -10.50
CA LEU A 419 2.12 -12.45 -9.26
C LEU A 419 1.10 -11.62 -8.47
N CYS A 420 0.25 -10.85 -9.13
CA CYS A 420 -0.69 -9.96 -8.44
C CYS A 420 -1.67 -10.71 -7.51
N GLY A 421 -2.04 -11.95 -7.85
CA GLY A 421 -2.88 -12.82 -7.03
C GLY A 421 -2.12 -13.47 -5.88
N SER A 422 -0.87 -13.91 -6.12
CA SER A 422 -0.05 -14.56 -5.10
C SER A 422 0.36 -13.62 -3.95
N VAL A 423 0.48 -12.31 -4.24
CA VAL A 423 0.83 -11.30 -3.24
C VAL A 423 -0.36 -10.67 -2.53
N CYS A 424 -1.61 -11.02 -2.87
CA CYS A 424 -2.80 -10.39 -2.32
C CYS A 424 -3.18 -11.00 -0.95
N PRO A 425 -3.00 -10.30 0.19
CA PRO A 425 -3.26 -10.88 1.50
C PRO A 425 -4.76 -11.16 1.73
N THR A 426 -5.65 -10.40 1.07
CA THR A 426 -7.10 -10.48 1.28
C THR A 426 -7.85 -11.27 0.21
N GLN A 427 -7.14 -11.80 -0.80
CA GLN A 427 -7.75 -12.49 -1.94
C GLN A 427 -8.83 -11.63 -2.66
N ALA A 428 -8.63 -10.31 -2.67
CA ALA A 428 -9.37 -9.43 -3.58
C ALA A 428 -8.98 -9.71 -5.04
N ILE A 429 -7.72 -10.06 -5.25
CA ILE A 429 -7.19 -10.70 -6.44
C ILE A 429 -6.92 -12.14 -6.04
N GLN A 430 -7.64 -13.09 -6.64
CA GLN A 430 -7.50 -14.50 -6.35
C GLN A 430 -6.19 -15.04 -6.92
N GLU A 431 -5.64 -16.04 -6.24
CA GLU A 431 -4.50 -16.79 -6.76
C GLU A 431 -5.00 -17.67 -7.91
N ILE A 432 -4.36 -17.52 -9.08
CA ILE A 432 -4.68 -18.23 -10.31
C ILE A 432 -3.40 -18.90 -10.82
N SER A 433 -3.53 -20.07 -11.45
CA SER A 433 -2.40 -20.72 -12.11
C SER A 433 -2.12 -20.08 -13.48
N THR A 434 -0.91 -20.29 -14.00
CA THR A 434 -0.56 -19.85 -15.36
C THR A 434 -1.41 -20.55 -16.41
N THR A 435 -1.70 -21.84 -16.22
CA THR A 435 -2.60 -22.62 -17.09
C THR A 435 -4.01 -22.04 -17.11
N GLN A 436 -4.59 -21.71 -15.94
CA GLN A 436 -5.90 -21.05 -15.87
C GLN A 436 -5.91 -19.70 -16.58
N LYS A 437 -4.82 -18.94 -16.49
CA LYS A 437 -4.73 -17.64 -17.14
C LYS A 437 -4.67 -17.74 -18.68
N ILE A 438 -4.05 -18.79 -19.21
CA ILE A 438 -3.78 -18.97 -20.64
C ILE A 438 -4.87 -19.80 -21.33
N GLU A 439 -5.16 -20.99 -20.81
CA GLU A 439 -6.05 -21.98 -21.46
C GLU A 439 -7.53 -21.68 -21.21
N THR A 440 -7.87 -21.16 -20.02
CA THR A 440 -9.21 -20.66 -19.68
C THR A 440 -9.18 -19.14 -19.53
N PRO A 441 -8.91 -18.39 -20.62
CA PRO A 441 -8.43 -17.01 -20.54
C PRO A 441 -9.34 -16.13 -19.71
N ILE A 442 -8.82 -15.70 -18.56
CA ILE A 442 -9.47 -14.69 -17.72
C ILE A 442 -9.31 -13.35 -18.44
N ARG A 443 -10.37 -12.94 -19.16
CA ARG A 443 -10.39 -11.67 -19.87
C ARG A 443 -10.50 -10.54 -18.86
N ILE A 444 -9.56 -9.61 -18.89
CA ILE A 444 -9.60 -8.41 -18.05
C ILE A 444 -10.17 -7.20 -18.80
N GLY A 445 -10.40 -7.35 -20.11
CA GLY A 445 -10.95 -6.33 -21.00
C GLY A 445 -10.82 -6.77 -22.45
N SER A 446 -11.02 -5.83 -23.37
CA SER A 446 -10.91 -6.06 -24.81
C SER A 446 -10.21 -4.89 -25.52
N ALA A 447 -9.47 -5.19 -26.59
CA ALA A 447 -8.75 -4.20 -27.38
C ALA A 447 -9.58 -3.71 -28.57
N HIS A 448 -9.55 -2.39 -28.82
CA HIS A 448 -10.30 -1.71 -29.87
C HIS A 448 -9.42 -0.72 -30.63
N PHE A 449 -9.56 -0.70 -31.96
CA PHE A 449 -8.84 0.25 -32.82
C PHE A 449 -9.60 1.57 -32.97
N ASP A 450 -8.87 2.67 -32.82
CA ASP A 450 -9.26 3.99 -33.29
C ASP A 450 -8.80 4.15 -34.76
N ARG A 451 -9.73 3.94 -35.69
CA ARG A 451 -9.46 3.99 -37.14
C ARG A 451 -8.94 5.35 -37.60
N GLY A 452 -9.30 6.44 -36.91
CA GLY A 452 -8.82 7.78 -37.26
C GLY A 452 -7.36 8.05 -36.88
N ARG A 453 -6.70 7.13 -36.15
CA ARG A 453 -5.32 7.31 -35.67
C ARG A 453 -4.42 6.14 -36.04
N CYS A 454 -4.99 4.99 -36.38
CA CYS A 454 -4.24 3.80 -36.78
C CYS A 454 -3.56 4.03 -38.14
N LEU A 455 -2.25 3.77 -38.23
CA LEU A 455 -1.45 4.04 -39.44
C LEU A 455 -1.98 3.31 -40.69
N PRO A 456 -2.35 2.01 -40.63
CA PRO A 456 -3.00 1.36 -41.76
C PRO A 456 -4.34 1.96 -42.17
N TRP A 457 -5.17 2.38 -41.20
CA TRP A 457 -6.53 2.87 -41.47
C TRP A 457 -6.56 4.33 -41.95
N SER A 458 -5.79 5.22 -41.31
CA SER A 458 -5.82 6.66 -41.58
C SER A 458 -4.65 7.14 -42.46
N GLY A 459 -3.51 6.45 -42.42
CA GLY A 459 -2.28 6.88 -43.10
C GLY A 459 -1.86 5.99 -44.27
N ASN A 460 -2.67 4.98 -44.63
CA ASN A 460 -2.37 3.98 -45.67
C ASN A 460 -0.95 3.39 -45.56
N THR A 461 -0.39 3.34 -44.35
CA THR A 461 0.98 2.91 -44.07
C THR A 461 0.94 1.55 -43.37
N PRO A 462 1.64 0.51 -43.88
CA PRO A 462 1.63 -0.81 -43.27
C PRO A 462 2.30 -0.79 -41.90
N CYS A 463 1.63 -1.36 -40.89
CA CYS A 463 2.14 -1.48 -39.53
C CYS A 463 1.61 -2.78 -38.90
N ILE A 464 2.51 -3.69 -38.51
CA ILE A 464 2.17 -5.02 -37.97
C ILE A 464 2.45 -5.18 -36.47
N VAL A 465 2.87 -4.09 -35.80
CA VAL A 465 3.40 -4.11 -34.42
C VAL A 465 2.44 -4.78 -33.42
N CYS A 466 1.13 -4.55 -33.57
CA CYS A 466 0.13 -5.11 -32.67
C CYS A 466 -0.09 -6.62 -32.85
N GLU A 467 0.05 -7.16 -34.05
CA GLU A 467 0.01 -8.62 -34.30
C GLU A 467 1.31 -9.27 -33.84
N GLU A 468 2.47 -8.66 -34.09
CA GLU A 468 3.76 -9.21 -33.65
C GLU A 468 3.84 -9.38 -32.13
N HIS A 469 3.34 -8.39 -31.39
CA HIS A 469 3.34 -8.46 -29.92
C HIS A 469 2.14 -9.19 -29.33
N CYS A 470 1.17 -9.67 -30.12
CA CYS A 470 0.02 -10.38 -29.59
C CYS A 470 0.46 -11.74 -29.02
N PRO A 471 0.33 -12.00 -27.69
CA PRO A 471 0.91 -13.17 -27.06
C PRO A 471 0.01 -14.40 -27.13
N THR A 472 -1.23 -14.26 -27.61
CA THR A 472 -2.17 -15.38 -27.69
C THR A 472 -1.81 -16.28 -28.87
N SER A 473 -2.05 -17.59 -28.73
CA SER A 473 -1.91 -18.56 -29.81
C SER A 473 -3.21 -19.34 -29.95
N PRO A 474 -3.99 -19.15 -31.03
CA PRO A 474 -3.78 -18.23 -32.15
C PRO A 474 -3.79 -16.74 -31.76
N LYS A 475 -3.18 -15.88 -32.59
CA LYS A 475 -3.15 -14.42 -32.38
C LYS A 475 -4.56 -13.84 -32.37
N ALA A 476 -4.86 -12.98 -31.39
CA ALA A 476 -6.13 -12.27 -31.28
C ALA A 476 -6.19 -11.05 -32.21
N ILE A 477 -5.07 -10.60 -32.76
CA ILE A 477 -4.99 -9.52 -33.73
C ILE A 477 -4.47 -10.12 -35.03
N TYR A 478 -5.20 -9.92 -36.11
CA TYR A 478 -4.87 -10.40 -37.45
C TYR A 478 -5.12 -9.30 -38.47
N PHE A 479 -4.56 -9.47 -39.67
CA PHE A 479 -4.69 -8.52 -40.76
C PHE A 479 -5.44 -9.11 -41.95
N PHE A 480 -6.28 -8.30 -42.57
CA PHE A 480 -6.83 -8.58 -43.90
C PHE A 480 -6.29 -7.56 -44.90
N GLU A 481 -6.25 -7.96 -46.17
CA GLU A 481 -5.76 -7.10 -47.25
C GLU A 481 -6.92 -6.37 -47.90
N ASP A 482 -6.77 -5.06 -48.07
CA ASP A 482 -7.74 -4.22 -48.77
C ASP A 482 -7.04 -3.22 -49.70
N TRP A 483 -7.77 -2.74 -50.70
CA TRP A 483 -7.28 -1.75 -51.66
C TRP A 483 -7.77 -0.36 -51.27
N VAL A 484 -6.84 0.52 -50.94
CA VAL A 484 -7.13 1.88 -50.49
C VAL A 484 -6.56 2.89 -51.49
N GLU A 485 -7.28 3.98 -51.74
CA GLU A 485 -6.79 5.07 -52.59
C GLU A 485 -5.73 5.87 -51.84
N GLY A 486 -4.49 5.84 -52.38
CA GLY A 486 -3.37 6.62 -51.87
C GLY A 486 -3.36 8.06 -52.37
N PRO A 487 -2.44 8.89 -51.83
CA PRO A 487 -2.22 10.25 -52.32
C PRO A 487 -1.93 10.23 -53.84
N GLY A 488 -2.73 10.96 -54.62
CA GLY A 488 -2.61 11.00 -56.09
C GLY A 488 -3.38 9.91 -56.86
N GLY A 489 -4.36 9.23 -56.24
CA GLY A 489 -5.24 8.27 -56.92
C GLY A 489 -4.64 6.89 -57.18
N LYS A 490 -3.42 6.62 -56.67
CA LYS A 490 -2.76 5.32 -56.81
C LYS A 490 -3.39 4.33 -55.83
N ARG A 491 -3.91 3.21 -56.34
CA ARG A 491 -4.42 2.12 -55.49
C ARG A 491 -3.25 1.43 -54.77
N LEU A 492 -3.27 1.45 -53.45
CA LEU A 492 -2.29 0.81 -52.59
C LEU A 492 -2.95 -0.38 -51.90
N LYS A 493 -2.25 -1.52 -51.88
CA LYS A 493 -2.67 -2.69 -51.13
C LYS A 493 -2.19 -2.53 -49.69
N VAL A 494 -3.11 -2.40 -48.74
CA VAL A 494 -2.82 -2.13 -47.33
C VAL A 494 -3.31 -3.31 -46.48
N LYS A 495 -2.53 -3.67 -45.48
CA LYS A 495 -2.94 -4.65 -44.46
C LYS A 495 -3.67 -3.91 -43.34
N LEU A 496 -4.98 -4.14 -43.20
CA LEU A 496 -5.81 -3.51 -42.18
C LEU A 496 -5.96 -4.44 -40.97
N PRO A 497 -5.66 -3.96 -39.74
CA PRO A 497 -5.74 -4.80 -38.55
C PRO A 497 -7.18 -4.92 -38.04
N GLN A 498 -7.51 -6.09 -37.51
CA GLN A 498 -8.74 -6.40 -36.80
C GLN A 498 -8.46 -7.20 -35.52
N VAL A 499 -9.31 -7.04 -34.50
CA VAL A 499 -9.24 -7.78 -33.25
C VAL A 499 -10.32 -8.85 -33.21
N ASP A 500 -9.93 -10.09 -32.98
CA ASP A 500 -10.83 -11.18 -32.58
C ASP A 500 -11.12 -11.07 -31.08
N LEU A 501 -12.31 -10.58 -30.75
CA LEU A 501 -12.77 -10.38 -29.37
C LEU A 501 -12.94 -11.71 -28.61
N THR A 502 -13.07 -12.85 -29.30
CA THR A 502 -13.19 -14.16 -28.66
C THR A 502 -11.85 -14.65 -28.10
N ARG A 503 -10.74 -14.21 -28.70
CA ARG A 503 -9.37 -14.56 -28.28
C ARG A 503 -8.69 -13.48 -27.46
N CYS A 504 -9.11 -12.22 -27.60
CA CYS A 504 -8.53 -11.11 -26.87
C CYS A 504 -8.71 -11.27 -25.36
N THR A 505 -7.61 -11.21 -24.62
CA THR A 505 -7.62 -11.28 -23.14
C THR A 505 -7.60 -9.90 -22.47
N GLY A 506 -7.40 -8.83 -23.24
CA GLY A 506 -7.26 -7.47 -22.71
C GLY A 506 -5.91 -7.18 -22.05
N CYS A 507 -4.85 -7.90 -22.40
CA CYS A 507 -3.53 -7.75 -21.76
C CYS A 507 -2.87 -6.37 -21.94
N GLY A 508 -3.25 -5.61 -22.98
CA GLY A 508 -2.77 -4.24 -23.20
C GLY A 508 -1.40 -4.09 -23.86
N ILE A 509 -0.72 -5.18 -24.23
CA ILE A 509 0.60 -5.09 -24.88
C ILE A 509 0.55 -4.34 -26.22
N CYS A 510 -0.55 -4.51 -26.97
CA CYS A 510 -0.77 -3.82 -28.23
C CYS A 510 -0.96 -2.30 -28.05
N GLU A 511 -1.59 -1.86 -26.96
CA GLU A 511 -1.72 -0.45 -26.59
C GLU A 511 -0.36 0.13 -26.17
N ASN A 512 0.37 -0.61 -25.32
CA ASN A 512 1.68 -0.18 -24.82
C ASN A 512 2.74 -0.04 -25.92
N LYS A 513 2.77 -0.97 -26.87
CA LYS A 513 3.76 -1.01 -27.96
C LYS A 513 3.34 -0.21 -29.20
N CYS A 514 2.17 0.43 -29.19
CA CYS A 514 1.69 1.19 -30.33
C CYS A 514 2.67 2.34 -30.67
N PRO A 515 3.14 2.46 -31.93
CA PRO A 515 4.13 3.48 -32.30
C PRO A 515 3.55 4.90 -32.36
N ILE A 516 2.22 5.04 -32.33
CA ILE A 516 1.56 6.35 -32.35
C ILE A 516 1.79 7.08 -31.01
N ARG A 517 2.46 8.23 -31.06
CA ARG A 517 2.71 9.08 -29.89
C ARG A 517 1.43 9.77 -29.39
N GLY A 518 1.40 10.05 -28.08
CA GLY A 518 0.27 10.66 -27.40
C GLY A 518 -0.75 9.59 -26.99
N LYS A 519 -1.96 9.64 -27.53
CA LYS A 519 -2.92 8.53 -27.36
C LYS A 519 -2.48 7.39 -28.28
N PRO A 520 -2.52 6.10 -27.87
CA PRO A 520 -2.34 4.98 -28.79
C PRO A 520 -3.51 4.85 -29.78
N ALA A 521 -3.25 4.21 -30.93
CA ALA A 521 -4.30 3.93 -31.93
C ALA A 521 -5.11 2.66 -31.64
N ILE A 522 -4.59 1.77 -30.79
CA ILE A 522 -5.33 0.63 -30.23
C ILE A 522 -5.38 0.82 -28.72
N ARG A 523 -6.55 0.62 -28.12
CA ARG A 523 -6.77 0.83 -26.68
C ARG A 523 -7.53 -0.34 -26.10
N VAL A 524 -7.18 -0.73 -24.88
CA VAL A 524 -7.92 -1.70 -24.11
C VAL A 524 -8.93 -0.99 -23.22
N ILE A 525 -10.15 -1.50 -23.19
CA ILE A 525 -11.19 -1.07 -22.27
C ILE A 525 -11.69 -2.26 -21.44
N SER A 526 -12.33 -1.99 -20.32
CA SER A 526 -12.87 -2.99 -19.39
C SER A 526 -14.02 -3.83 -19.98
N ALA A 527 -14.62 -3.40 -21.10
CA ALA A 527 -15.70 -4.15 -21.75
C ALA A 527 -15.24 -5.55 -22.18
N GLY A 528 -16.09 -6.56 -21.95
CA GLY A 528 -15.79 -7.96 -22.24
C GLY A 528 -14.98 -8.68 -21.16
N GLU A 529 -14.81 -8.08 -19.98
CA GLU A 529 -14.11 -8.71 -18.85
C GLU A 529 -14.90 -9.89 -18.25
N SER A 530 -14.18 -10.93 -17.83
CA SER A 530 -14.76 -12.15 -17.26
C SER A 530 -15.40 -11.93 -15.88
N ARG A 531 -15.01 -10.90 -15.14
CA ARG A 531 -15.48 -10.66 -13.76
C ARG A 531 -16.88 -10.04 -13.68
N SER A 532 -17.42 -9.51 -14.78
CA SER A 532 -18.67 -8.75 -14.76
C SER A 532 -19.61 -9.24 -15.86
N THR A 533 -20.74 -9.80 -15.47
CA THR A 533 -21.80 -10.22 -16.42
C THR A 533 -22.50 -9.04 -17.08
N ARG A 534 -22.41 -7.83 -16.50
CA ARG A 534 -23.03 -6.61 -17.04
C ARG A 534 -22.15 -5.85 -18.02
N ASN A 535 -20.83 -6.01 -17.91
CA ASN A 535 -19.86 -5.29 -18.74
C ASN A 535 -19.43 -6.16 -19.93
N GLN A 536 -20.39 -6.77 -20.61
CA GLN A 536 -20.17 -7.61 -21.79
C GLN A 536 -20.34 -6.78 -23.06
N ILE A 537 -19.63 -7.18 -24.12
CA ILE A 537 -19.75 -6.55 -25.43
C ILE A 537 -21.05 -7.07 -26.05
N MET A 538 -22.02 -6.19 -26.29
CA MET A 538 -23.22 -6.53 -27.05
C MET A 538 -22.82 -6.60 -28.52
N LEU A 539 -22.72 -7.82 -29.05
CA LEU A 539 -22.39 -8.12 -30.45
C LEU A 539 -23.64 -8.35 -31.27
#